data_AF-A0A210R4S6-F1
#
_entry.id   AF-A0A210R4S6-F1
#
_cell.length_a   1.000
_cell.length_b   1.000
_cell.length_c   1.000
_cell.angle_alpha   90.00
_cell.angle_beta   90.00
_cell.angle_gamma   90.00
#
_symmetry.space_group_name_H-M   'P 1'
#
loop_
_entity.id
_entity.type
_entity.pdbx_description
1 polymer ?
#
loop_
_entity_poly.entity_id
_entity_poly.type
_entity_poly.pdbx_seq_one_letter_code
_entity_poly.pdbx_strand_id
1 'polypeptide(L)'
;MAERVKYCDVHTADPCSIMCVTCGKMVCFICQHGTHRSHEFSRSKGIGVPGQSASQQWRNDIQDLKEKKWDFEKGIDDLKLDVKSRSTLLTNMIMDLEKETLAQIESFKKENIETCDRAINAIKAACRNSSMIPDQSAEKRERDDMVIKKELAILSLSTTPGFTAEIRSSAEMSEVFGQLTYGTAVVSSKAAQVRISQK
;
A
#
# COMPACT_ATOMS: atom_id res chain seq x y z
N MET A 1 -54.86 11.82 -29.21
CA MET A 1 -54.80 10.49 -29.82
C MET A 1 -53.41 10.33 -30.41
N ALA A 2 -52.56 9.45 -29.87
CA ALA A 2 -51.25 9.17 -30.47
C ALA A 2 -51.45 8.25 -31.67
N GLU A 3 -51.13 8.73 -32.87
CA GLU A 3 -51.17 7.96 -34.10
C GLU A 3 -50.19 6.77 -33.98
N ARG A 4 -50.65 5.54 -34.24
CA ARG A 4 -49.85 4.33 -34.06
C ARG A 4 -48.63 4.38 -35.00
N VAL A 5 -47.42 4.20 -34.44
CA VAL A 5 -46.18 4.07 -35.20
C VAL A 5 -46.32 2.88 -36.16
N LYS A 6 -46.24 3.14 -37.46
CA LYS A 6 -46.30 2.10 -38.50
C LYS A 6 -44.90 1.55 -38.75
N TYR A 7 -44.72 0.25 -38.52
CA TYR A 7 -43.47 -0.47 -38.80
C TYR A 7 -43.42 -0.94 -40.25
N CYS A 8 -42.20 -1.14 -40.76
CA CYS A 8 -41.98 -1.63 -42.11
C CYS A 8 -42.37 -3.11 -42.24
N ASP A 9 -43.09 -3.45 -43.32
CA ASP A 9 -43.54 -4.83 -43.57
C ASP A 9 -42.38 -5.81 -43.84
N VAL A 10 -41.24 -5.29 -44.32
CA VAL A 10 -40.02 -6.07 -44.62
C VAL A 10 -39.04 -6.04 -43.44
N HIS A 11 -38.81 -4.86 -42.89
CA HIS A 11 -37.88 -4.63 -41.78
C HIS A 11 -38.69 -4.37 -40.51
N THR A 12 -39.26 -5.42 -39.94
CA THR A 12 -40.29 -5.35 -38.88
C THR A 12 -39.87 -4.62 -37.61
N ALA A 13 -38.56 -4.46 -37.38
CA ALA A 13 -38.00 -3.67 -36.27
C ALA A 13 -37.91 -2.16 -36.56
N ASP A 14 -38.04 -1.74 -37.83
CA ASP A 14 -37.81 -0.36 -38.25
C ASP A 14 -39.12 0.39 -38.52
N PRO A 15 -39.33 1.57 -37.92
CA PRO A 15 -40.49 2.40 -38.20
C PRO A 15 -40.39 3.08 -39.58
N CYS A 16 -41.49 3.08 -40.35
CA CYS A 16 -41.59 3.81 -41.61
C CYS A 16 -41.76 5.30 -41.33
N SER A 17 -40.70 6.08 -41.49
CA SER A 17 -40.65 7.50 -41.13
C SER A 17 -40.26 8.43 -42.29
N ILE A 18 -39.89 7.90 -43.46
CA ILE A 18 -39.42 8.68 -44.61
C ILE A 18 -40.43 8.57 -45.75
N MET A 19 -40.86 9.70 -46.32
CA MET A 19 -41.78 9.70 -47.46
C MET A 19 -41.00 9.53 -48.77
N CYS A 20 -41.19 8.40 -49.46
CA CYS A 20 -40.72 8.20 -50.83
C CYS A 20 -41.70 8.88 -51.79
N VAL A 21 -41.28 10.01 -52.39
CA VAL A 21 -42.12 10.83 -53.29
C VAL A 21 -42.47 10.06 -54.55
N THR A 22 -41.51 9.33 -55.11
CA THR A 22 -41.70 8.51 -56.32
C THR A 22 -42.76 7.42 -56.12
N CYS A 23 -42.87 6.85 -54.91
CA CYS A 23 -43.84 5.78 -54.63
C CYS A 23 -45.11 6.24 -53.91
N GLY A 24 -45.15 7.47 -53.39
CA GLY A 24 -46.22 7.97 -52.54
C GLY A 24 -46.42 7.17 -51.24
N LYS A 25 -45.36 6.54 -50.72
CA LYS A 25 -45.42 5.66 -49.53
C LYS A 25 -44.35 6.03 -48.50
N MET A 26 -44.67 5.82 -47.22
CA MET A 26 -43.71 5.89 -46.11
C MET A 26 -42.85 4.63 -46.09
N VAL A 27 -41.53 4.78 -46.00
CA VAL A 27 -40.55 3.69 -45.97
C VAL A 27 -39.61 3.84 -44.78
N CYS A 28 -39.00 2.74 -44.34
CA CYS A 28 -37.93 2.78 -43.34
C CYS A 28 -36.59 3.21 -43.97
N PHE A 29 -35.61 3.52 -43.12
CA PHE A 29 -34.26 3.94 -43.54
C PHE A 29 -33.56 2.89 -44.41
N ILE A 30 -33.72 1.61 -44.07
CA ILE A 30 -33.11 0.51 -44.85
C ILE A 30 -33.71 0.42 -46.25
N CYS A 31 -35.05 0.51 -46.37
CA CYS A 31 -35.73 0.55 -47.67
C CYS A 31 -35.34 1.78 -48.51
N GLN A 32 -35.08 2.94 -47.89
CA GLN A 32 -34.60 4.14 -48.58
C GLN A 32 -33.26 3.86 -49.28
N HIS A 33 -32.31 3.21 -48.60
CA HIS A 33 -30.97 2.96 -49.13
C HIS A 33 -30.84 1.67 -49.96
N GLY A 34 -31.82 0.77 -49.86
CA GLY A 34 -31.91 -0.47 -50.63
C GLY A 34 -32.86 -0.34 -51.82
N THR A 35 -34.08 -0.82 -51.64
CA THR A 35 -35.08 -0.97 -52.73
C THR A 35 -35.51 0.35 -53.38
N HIS A 36 -35.40 1.47 -52.66
CA HIS A 36 -35.80 2.79 -53.16
C HIS A 36 -34.60 3.72 -53.41
N ARG A 37 -33.37 3.20 -53.53
CA ARG A 37 -32.14 4.01 -53.60
C ARG A 37 -32.13 5.09 -54.70
N SER A 38 -32.83 4.86 -55.81
CA SER A 38 -32.91 5.77 -56.96
C SER A 38 -34.16 6.67 -56.94
N HIS A 39 -34.96 6.63 -55.88
CA HIS A 39 -36.19 7.42 -55.79
C HIS A 39 -35.95 8.77 -55.12
N GLU A 40 -36.87 9.70 -55.38
CA GLU A 40 -36.90 10.98 -54.67
C GLU A 40 -37.57 10.82 -53.31
N PHE A 41 -37.01 11.50 -52.31
CA PHE A 41 -37.51 11.47 -50.94
C PHE A 41 -37.76 12.88 -50.44
N SER A 42 -38.90 13.06 -49.78
CA SER A 42 -39.18 14.24 -49.00
C SER A 42 -38.82 13.90 -47.56
N ARG A 43 -37.93 14.71 -46.95
CA ARG A 43 -37.75 14.65 -45.50
C ARG A 43 -39.10 14.98 -44.90
N SER A 44 -39.78 13.97 -44.36
CA SER A 44 -40.89 14.21 -43.46
C SER A 44 -40.37 15.23 -42.45
N LYS A 45 -41.11 16.33 -42.28
CA LYS A 45 -40.83 17.26 -41.20
C LYS A 45 -40.97 16.44 -39.93
N GLY A 46 -39.85 15.90 -39.45
CA GLY A 46 -39.77 15.29 -38.14
C GLY A 46 -40.40 16.28 -37.18
N ILE A 47 -41.26 15.77 -36.31
CA ILE A 47 -41.97 16.50 -35.26
C ILE A 47 -40.92 17.34 -34.53
N GLY A 48 -40.80 18.59 -34.96
CA GLY A 48 -39.86 19.55 -34.44
C GLY A 48 -40.50 20.16 -33.21
N VAL A 49 -39.73 20.24 -32.14
CA VAL A 49 -39.98 21.21 -31.09
C VAL A 49 -40.16 22.57 -31.78
N PRO A 50 -41.29 23.29 -31.56
CA PRO A 50 -41.57 24.50 -32.31
C PRO A 50 -40.53 25.57 -31.96
N GLY A 51 -39.65 25.91 -32.90
CA GLY A 51 -38.80 27.10 -32.82
C GLY A 51 -37.34 26.99 -33.28
N GLN A 52 -36.75 25.80 -33.37
CA GLN A 52 -35.35 25.65 -33.81
C GLN A 52 -35.24 24.66 -34.98
N SER A 53 -34.59 25.09 -36.07
CA SER A 53 -34.27 24.18 -37.18
C SER A 53 -33.36 23.07 -36.67
N ALA A 54 -33.48 21.85 -37.20
CA ALA A 54 -32.58 20.74 -36.85
C ALA A 54 -31.09 21.09 -37.04
N SER A 55 -30.77 22.03 -37.94
CA SER A 55 -29.42 22.57 -38.11
C SER A 55 -28.95 23.42 -36.92
N GLN A 56 -29.85 24.14 -36.26
CA GLN A 56 -29.54 24.92 -35.06
C GLN A 56 -29.30 23.99 -33.86
N GLN A 57 -30.15 22.98 -33.69
CA GLN A 57 -29.98 21.97 -32.64
C GLN A 57 -28.63 21.27 -32.79
N TRP A 58 -28.27 20.82 -34.00
CA TRP A 58 -27.00 20.16 -34.25
C TRP A 58 -25.78 21.05 -33.94
N ARG A 59 -25.86 22.36 -34.21
CA ARG A 59 -24.79 23.30 -33.85
C ARG A 59 -24.65 23.46 -32.34
N ASN A 60 -25.76 23.53 -31.62
CA ASN A 60 -25.76 23.60 -30.16
C ASN A 60 -25.18 22.30 -29.57
N ASP A 61 -25.61 21.14 -30.04
CA ASP A 61 -25.10 19.84 -29.56
C ASP A 61 -23.59 19.70 -29.77
N ILE A 62 -23.05 20.18 -30.91
CA ILE A 62 -21.61 20.20 -31.16
C ILE A 62 -20.88 21.14 -30.20
N GLN A 63 -21.45 22.30 -29.90
CA GLN A 63 -20.86 23.25 -28.96
C GLN A 63 -20.82 22.65 -27.55
N ASP A 64 -21.93 22.04 -27.10
CA ASP A 64 -22.01 21.35 -25.81
C ASP A 64 -20.97 20.21 -25.72
N LEU A 65 -20.78 19.45 -26.80
CA LEU A 65 -19.77 18.38 -26.84
C LEU A 65 -18.34 18.95 -26.76
N LYS A 66 -18.06 20.10 -27.36
CA LYS A 66 -16.75 20.76 -27.27
C LYS A 66 -16.47 21.26 -25.86
N GLU A 67 -17.47 21.84 -25.20
CA GLU A 67 -17.35 22.30 -23.81
C GLU A 67 -17.14 21.14 -22.86
N LYS A 68 -17.95 20.07 -22.97
CA LYS A 68 -17.75 18.84 -22.18
C LYS A 68 -16.37 18.20 -22.41
N LYS A 69 -15.87 18.22 -23.64
CA LYS A 69 -14.52 17.72 -23.95
C LYS A 69 -13.46 18.57 -23.25
N TRP A 70 -13.59 19.90 -23.31
CA TRP A 70 -12.67 20.82 -22.64
C TRP A 70 -12.64 20.60 -21.12
N ASP A 71 -13.82 20.49 -20.50
CA ASP A 71 -13.93 20.23 -19.06
C ASP A 71 -13.32 18.88 -18.68
N PHE A 72 -13.51 17.85 -19.50
CA PHE A 72 -12.90 16.55 -19.31
C PHE A 72 -11.36 16.60 -19.41
N GLU A 73 -10.82 17.28 -20.42
CA GLU A 73 -9.37 17.47 -20.59
C GLU A 73 -8.77 18.23 -19.39
N LYS A 74 -9.45 19.28 -18.92
CA LYS A 74 -9.05 19.98 -17.69
C LYS A 74 -9.06 19.08 -16.47
N GLY A 75 -10.12 18.29 -16.28
CA GLY A 75 -10.22 17.35 -15.16
C GLY A 75 -9.11 16.31 -15.16
N ILE A 76 -8.66 15.86 -16.34
CA ILE A 76 -7.49 14.97 -16.48
C ILE A 76 -6.22 15.67 -16.02
N ASP A 77 -6.00 16.92 -16.42
CA ASP A 77 -4.78 17.64 -16.06
C ASP A 77 -4.71 17.98 -14.57
N ASP A 78 -5.84 18.32 -13.95
CA ASP A 78 -5.95 18.49 -12.50
C ASP A 78 -5.65 17.17 -11.77
N LEU A 79 -6.18 16.03 -12.27
CA LEU A 79 -5.89 14.72 -11.72
C LEU A 79 -4.42 14.33 -11.83
N LYS A 80 -3.77 14.61 -12.97
CA LYS A 80 -2.33 14.38 -13.15
C LYS A 80 -1.51 15.19 -12.15
N LEU A 81 -1.92 16.44 -11.88
CA LEU A 81 -1.24 17.30 -10.93
C LEU A 81 -1.38 16.77 -9.49
N ASP A 82 -2.57 16.30 -9.09
CA ASP A 82 -2.79 15.67 -7.78
C ASP A 82 -1.97 14.38 -7.64
N VAL A 83 -1.97 13.50 -8.65
CA VAL A 83 -1.15 12.27 -8.65
C VAL A 83 0.34 12.59 -8.51
N LYS A 84 0.83 13.62 -9.22
CA LYS A 84 2.23 14.04 -9.12
C LYS A 84 2.56 14.58 -7.73
N SER A 85 1.69 15.40 -7.16
CA SER A 85 1.85 15.94 -5.81
C SER A 85 1.93 14.82 -4.76
N ARG A 86 0.98 13.86 -4.81
CA ARG A 86 0.97 12.70 -3.90
C ARG A 86 2.17 11.80 -4.10
N SER A 87 2.61 11.58 -5.33
CA SER A 87 3.82 10.82 -5.62
C SER A 87 5.05 11.47 -4.99
N THR A 88 5.20 12.79 -5.09
CA THR A 88 6.30 13.52 -4.43
C THR A 88 6.24 13.41 -2.92
N LEU A 89 5.05 13.52 -2.32
CA LEU A 89 4.87 13.34 -0.88
C LEU A 89 5.30 11.94 -0.43
N LEU A 90 4.88 10.90 -1.14
CA LEU A 90 5.26 9.51 -0.84
C LEU A 90 6.78 9.31 -0.95
N THR A 91 7.42 9.88 -1.98
CA THR A 91 8.89 9.82 -2.12
C THR A 91 9.59 10.45 -0.92
N ASN A 92 9.13 11.62 -0.47
CA ASN A 92 9.73 12.28 0.71
C ASN A 92 9.56 11.41 1.97
N MET A 93 8.38 10.83 2.19
CA MET A 93 8.14 9.93 3.33
C MET A 93 9.06 8.70 3.31
N ILE A 94 9.29 8.11 2.13
CA ILE A 94 10.21 6.97 1.98
C ILE A 94 11.65 7.40 2.33
N MET A 95 12.11 8.54 1.83
CA MET A 95 13.44 9.06 2.15
C MET A 95 13.62 9.33 3.66
N ASP A 96 12.59 9.87 4.32
CA ASP A 96 12.63 10.11 5.76
C ASP A 96 12.72 8.79 6.54
N LEU A 97 11.94 7.77 6.16
CA LEU A 97 12.00 6.43 6.75
C LEU A 97 13.36 5.75 6.55
N GLU A 98 13.94 5.86 5.35
CA GLU A 98 15.28 5.34 5.06
C GLU A 98 16.33 6.01 5.95
N LYS A 99 16.27 7.33 6.10
CA LYS A 99 17.17 8.10 6.95
C LYS A 99 17.05 7.70 8.42
N GLU A 100 15.82 7.54 8.92
CA GLU A 100 15.58 7.10 10.30
C GLU A 100 16.11 5.69 10.54
N THR A 101 15.83 4.77 9.61
CA THR A 101 16.29 3.38 9.69
C THR A 101 17.82 3.29 9.68
N LEU A 102 18.49 4.08 8.82
CA LEU A 102 19.96 4.15 8.78
C LEU A 102 20.53 4.68 10.09
N ALA A 103 19.95 5.74 10.65
CA ALA A 103 20.39 6.29 11.93
C ALA A 103 20.24 5.28 13.08
N GLN A 104 19.14 4.51 13.10
CA GLN A 104 18.94 3.44 14.08
C GLN A 104 19.98 2.32 13.94
N ILE A 105 20.27 1.88 12.71
CA ILE A 105 21.30 0.87 12.45
C ILE A 105 22.68 1.35 12.88
N GLU A 106 23.03 2.61 12.60
CA GLU A 106 24.30 3.19 13.03
C GLU A 106 24.42 3.28 14.56
N SER A 107 23.35 3.73 15.23
CA SER A 107 23.28 3.76 16.70
C SER A 107 23.49 2.37 17.30
N PHE A 108 22.77 1.37 16.76
CA PHE A 108 22.88 -0.02 17.22
C PHE A 108 24.28 -0.61 17.00
N LYS A 109 24.88 -0.35 15.83
CA LYS A 109 26.27 -0.78 15.56
C LYS A 109 27.24 -0.17 16.57
N LYS A 110 27.10 1.13 16.85
CA LYS A 110 27.97 1.83 17.81
C LYS A 110 27.83 1.24 19.20
N GLU A 111 26.62 1.05 19.69
CA GLU A 111 26.35 0.47 21.01
C GLU A 111 26.92 -0.95 21.14
N ASN A 112 26.79 -1.78 20.10
CA ASN A 112 27.34 -3.13 20.08
C ASN A 112 28.87 -3.12 20.09
N ILE A 113 29.51 -2.24 19.32
CA ILE A 113 30.97 -2.11 19.32
C ILE A 113 31.44 -1.70 20.73
N GLU A 114 30.83 -0.69 21.34
CA GLU A 114 31.16 -0.25 22.69
C GLU A 114 30.96 -1.38 23.73
N THR A 115 29.91 -2.19 23.57
CA THR A 115 29.64 -3.34 24.44
C THR A 115 30.69 -4.43 24.27
N CYS A 116 31.08 -4.76 23.04
CA CYS A 116 32.17 -5.68 22.74
C CYS A 116 33.50 -5.19 23.32
N ASP A 117 33.82 -3.91 23.19
CA ASP A 117 35.04 -3.32 23.75
C ASP A 117 35.06 -3.41 25.28
N ARG A 118 33.92 -3.15 25.94
CA ARG A 118 33.78 -3.35 27.39
C ARG A 118 34.03 -4.80 27.79
N ALA A 119 33.45 -5.75 27.08
CA ALA A 119 33.64 -7.18 27.34
C ALA A 119 35.10 -7.62 27.14
N ILE A 120 35.74 -7.21 26.04
CA ILE A 120 37.15 -7.50 25.77
C ILE A 120 38.06 -6.93 26.85
N ASN A 121 37.81 -5.69 27.30
CA ASN A 121 38.61 -5.06 28.34
C ASN A 121 38.41 -5.73 29.70
N ALA A 122 37.19 -6.16 30.04
CA ALA A 122 36.92 -6.95 31.24
C ALA A 122 37.66 -8.29 31.23
N ILE A 123 37.63 -9.01 30.11
CA ILE A 123 38.38 -10.27 29.93
C ILE A 123 39.89 -10.03 30.08
N LYS A 124 40.44 -9.00 29.41
CA LYS A 124 41.87 -8.66 29.52
C LYS A 124 42.27 -8.33 30.97
N ALA A 125 41.43 -7.61 31.70
CA ALA A 125 41.67 -7.29 33.11
C ALA A 125 41.65 -8.55 33.99
N ALA A 126 40.69 -9.45 33.78
CA ALA A 126 40.60 -10.73 34.48
C ALA A 126 41.85 -11.60 34.22
N CYS A 127 42.29 -11.72 32.96
CA CYS A 127 43.48 -12.49 32.59
C CYS A 127 44.78 -11.93 33.19
N ARG A 128 44.91 -10.59 33.31
CA ARG A 128 46.07 -9.97 33.98
C ARG A 128 46.07 -10.24 35.48
N ASN A 129 44.90 -10.24 36.11
CA ASN A 129 44.75 -10.55 37.53
C ASN A 129 44.98 -12.03 37.84
N SER A 130 44.67 -12.93 36.89
CA SER A 130 44.97 -14.36 37.02
C SER A 130 46.45 -14.69 36.80
N SER A 131 47.19 -13.90 36.00
CA SER A 131 48.62 -14.13 35.73
C SER A 131 49.56 -13.54 36.80
N MET A 132 49.06 -12.71 37.73
CA MET A 132 49.88 -11.99 38.71
C MET A 132 49.92 -12.60 40.12
N ILE A 133 49.23 -13.72 40.40
CA ILE A 133 49.24 -14.29 41.75
C ILE A 133 49.53 -15.80 41.65
N PRO A 134 50.75 -16.26 42.02
CA PRO A 134 51.11 -17.67 41.99
C PRO A 134 50.27 -18.56 42.92
N ASP A 135 49.45 -17.96 43.80
CA ASP A 135 48.78 -18.68 44.88
C ASP A 135 47.38 -18.11 45.23
N GLN A 136 46.48 -17.94 44.24
CA GLN A 136 45.06 -17.77 44.57
C GLN A 136 44.40 -19.13 44.79
N SER A 137 43.77 -19.26 45.95
CA SER A 137 42.93 -20.41 46.34
C SER A 137 41.98 -20.81 45.19
N ALA A 138 41.74 -22.12 45.04
CA ALA A 138 40.87 -22.68 43.99
C ALA A 138 39.50 -21.98 43.91
N GLU A 139 38.99 -21.52 45.05
CA GLU A 139 37.71 -20.84 45.21
C GLU A 139 37.65 -19.44 44.54
N LYS A 140 38.80 -18.79 44.30
CA LYS A 140 38.85 -17.54 43.55
C LYS A 140 38.90 -17.77 42.04
N ARG A 141 39.61 -18.81 41.59
CA ARG A 141 39.60 -19.26 40.19
C ARG A 141 38.20 -19.71 39.74
N GLU A 142 37.49 -20.45 40.57
CA GLU A 142 36.13 -20.91 40.25
C GLU A 142 35.13 -19.75 40.17
N ARG A 143 35.30 -18.71 40.98
CA ARG A 143 34.52 -17.46 40.88
C ARG A 143 34.82 -16.69 39.60
N ASP A 144 36.09 -16.55 39.23
CA ASP A 144 36.49 -15.84 38.02
C ASP A 144 36.00 -16.59 36.75
N ASP A 145 36.07 -17.92 36.73
CA ASP A 145 35.51 -18.76 35.65
C ASP A 145 33.98 -18.65 35.53
N MET A 146 33.27 -18.54 36.66
CA MET A 146 31.83 -18.29 36.66
C MET A 146 31.46 -16.92 36.10
N VAL A 147 32.27 -15.88 36.37
CA VAL A 147 32.07 -14.55 35.78
C VAL A 147 32.27 -14.62 34.27
N ILE A 148 33.35 -15.24 33.79
CA ILE A 148 33.61 -15.39 32.35
C ILE A 148 32.48 -16.15 31.65
N LYS A 149 32.00 -17.26 32.23
CA LYS A 149 30.88 -18.03 31.66
C LYS A 149 29.56 -17.26 31.65
N LYS A 150 29.27 -16.46 32.68
CA LYS A 150 28.07 -15.62 32.73
C LYS A 150 28.10 -14.52 31.68
N GLU A 151 29.23 -13.82 31.54
CA GLU A 151 29.41 -12.77 30.54
C GLU A 151 29.33 -13.33 29.09
N LEU A 152 29.91 -14.52 28.84
CA LEU A 152 29.79 -15.22 27.55
C LEU A 152 28.35 -15.62 27.20
N ALA A 153 27.55 -16.03 28.19
CA ALA A 153 26.15 -16.39 27.98
C ALA A 153 25.28 -15.16 27.65
N ILE A 154 25.56 -14.02 28.28
CA ILE A 154 24.89 -12.73 27.98
C ILE A 154 25.17 -12.31 26.53
N LEU A 155 26.42 -12.46 26.08
CA LEU A 155 26.84 -12.10 24.72
C LEU A 155 26.13 -12.93 23.63
N SER A 156 25.89 -14.22 23.91
CA SER A 156 25.20 -15.15 23.00
C SER A 156 23.70 -14.85 22.84
N LEU A 157 23.04 -14.35 23.90
CA LEU A 157 21.62 -14.00 23.87
C LEU A 157 21.34 -12.66 23.14
N SER A 158 22.28 -11.71 23.19
CA SER A 158 22.15 -10.42 22.50
C SER A 158 22.29 -10.49 20.97
N THR A 159 22.77 -11.60 20.42
CA THR A 159 23.12 -11.71 18.99
C THR A 159 22.10 -12.44 18.12
N THR A 160 21.00 -12.96 18.68
CA THR A 160 20.03 -13.75 17.90
C THR A 160 18.74 -12.96 17.63
N PRO A 161 18.49 -12.48 16.40
CA PRO A 161 17.26 -11.79 16.07
C PRO A 161 16.06 -12.75 16.17
N GLY A 162 15.06 -12.46 17.00
CA GLY A 162 13.75 -13.12 16.97
C GLY A 162 13.38 -14.05 18.14
N PHE A 163 14.12 -14.04 19.25
CA PHE A 163 13.78 -14.80 20.45
C PHE A 163 13.34 -13.88 21.61
N THR A 164 12.21 -14.21 22.25
CA THR A 164 11.73 -13.62 23.50
C THR A 164 11.89 -14.63 24.64
N ALA A 165 12.44 -14.21 25.78
CA ALA A 165 12.61 -15.05 26.96
C ALA A 165 11.65 -14.60 28.07
N GLU A 166 10.81 -15.51 28.58
CA GLU A 166 9.97 -15.27 29.76
C GLU A 166 10.59 -15.91 31.00
N ILE A 167 10.57 -15.19 32.13
CA ILE A 167 11.04 -15.66 33.43
C ILE A 167 9.87 -15.71 34.39
N ARG A 168 9.62 -16.88 34.97
CA ARG A 168 8.71 -17.03 36.12
C ARG A 168 9.55 -17.39 37.34
N SER A 169 9.47 -16.58 38.40
CA SER A 169 10.00 -16.98 39.71
C SER A 169 8.87 -17.56 40.56
N SER A 170 9.15 -18.68 41.24
CA SER A 170 8.25 -19.28 42.22
C SER A 170 8.56 -18.70 43.61
N ALA A 171 8.24 -17.44 43.85
CA ALA A 171 8.21 -16.86 45.19
C ALA A 171 7.21 -15.69 45.20
N GLU A 172 6.39 -15.68 46.24
CA GLU A 172 5.15 -14.92 46.41
C GLU A 172 5.17 -13.45 45.95
N MET A 173 4.14 -13.11 45.17
CA MET A 173 3.54 -11.80 44.89
C MET A 173 4.46 -10.56 44.94
N SER A 174 4.92 -10.14 43.76
CA SER A 174 4.77 -8.74 43.33
C SER A 174 4.82 -8.73 41.81
N GLU A 175 3.69 -8.39 41.18
CA GLU A 175 3.51 -8.42 39.73
C GLU A 175 4.53 -7.50 39.04
N VAL A 176 5.46 -8.09 38.30
CA VAL A 176 6.19 -7.39 37.23
C VAL A 176 5.76 -8.04 35.93
N PHE A 177 4.67 -7.53 35.35
CA PHE A 177 4.30 -7.82 33.97
C PHE A 177 5.12 -6.90 33.05
N GLY A 178 6.31 -7.36 32.70
CA GLY A 178 7.11 -6.75 31.63
C GLY A 178 7.24 -7.75 30.49
N GLN A 179 6.59 -7.48 29.37
CA GLN A 179 6.89 -8.18 28.11
C GLN A 179 8.27 -7.67 27.64
N LEU A 180 9.29 -8.50 27.74
CA LEU A 180 10.67 -8.14 27.37
C LEU A 180 10.87 -8.30 25.86
N THR A 181 10.58 -7.23 25.11
CA THR A 181 11.02 -7.12 23.72
C THR A 181 12.45 -6.58 23.74
N TYR A 182 13.43 -7.48 23.61
CA TYR A 182 14.86 -7.21 23.54
C TYR A 182 15.45 -6.48 24.76
N GLY A 183 15.76 -7.24 25.80
CA GLY A 183 16.46 -6.74 26.98
C GLY A 183 16.84 -7.88 27.91
N THR A 184 18.10 -7.86 28.35
CA THR A 184 18.75 -8.80 29.26
C THR A 184 17.92 -9.12 30.49
N ALA A 185 17.90 -10.39 30.90
CA ALA A 185 17.38 -10.77 32.20
C ALA A 185 18.41 -11.56 33.00
N VAL A 186 18.87 -10.96 34.10
CA VAL A 186 19.79 -11.58 35.06
C VAL A 186 18.95 -12.26 36.13
N VAL A 187 18.96 -13.60 36.17
CA VAL A 187 18.23 -14.36 37.17
C VAL A 187 19.21 -14.89 38.23
N SER A 188 19.09 -14.39 39.46
CA SER A 188 20.04 -14.68 40.55
C SER A 188 19.55 -15.73 41.57
N SER A 189 18.59 -16.59 41.21
CA SER A 189 18.10 -17.62 42.14
C SER A 189 18.14 -19.03 41.54
N LYS A 190 18.47 -20.02 42.38
CA LYS A 190 18.54 -21.46 42.04
C LYS A 190 17.20 -22.06 41.56
N ALA A 191 16.12 -21.29 41.48
CA ALA A 191 14.75 -21.77 41.25
C ALA A 191 14.01 -21.08 40.08
N ALA A 192 14.72 -20.51 39.11
CA ALA A 192 14.08 -19.92 37.94
C ALA A 192 14.14 -20.86 36.72
N GLN A 193 12.97 -21.19 36.17
CA GLN A 193 12.87 -21.84 34.86
C GLN A 193 12.68 -20.76 33.79
N VAL A 194 13.65 -20.68 32.87
CA VAL A 194 13.56 -19.84 31.67
C VAL A 194 12.95 -20.71 30.57
N ARG A 195 11.78 -20.33 30.06
CA ARG A 195 11.17 -21.00 28.91
C ARG A 195 11.31 -20.12 27.68
N ILE A 196 11.99 -20.64 26.66
CA ILE A 196 12.17 -19.98 25.37
C ILE A 196 11.07 -20.52 24.45
N SER A 197 10.26 -19.63 23.87
CA SER A 197 9.30 -19.98 22.83
C SER A 197 9.55 -19.16 21.57
N GLN A 198 9.50 -19.83 20.44
CA GLN A 198 9.63 -19.25 19.10
C GLN A 198 8.25 -18.76 18.64
N LYS A 199 8.16 -17.59 18.00
CA LYS A 199 6.98 -17.19 17.23
C LYS A 199 7.04 -17.79 15.83
#